data_AF-A0A9D0H0G3-F1
#
_entry.id   AF-A0A9D0H0G3-F1
#
_cell.length_a   1.000
_cell.length_b   1.000
_cell.length_c   1.000
_cell.angle_alpha   90.00
_cell.angle_beta   90.00
_cell.angle_gamma   90.00
#
_symmetry.space_group_name_H-M   'P 1'
#
loop_
_entity.id
_entity.type
_entity.pdbx_description
1 polymer ?
#
loop_
_entity_poly.entity_id
_entity_poly.type
_entity_poly.pdbx_seq_one_letter_code
_entity_poly.pdbx_strand_id
1 'polypeptide(L)'
;MDILEGFIKKLEHEINREKNELTSIEHEIAQLKAKQNSLFKKYSQLEQSEYTDLLSLSLKNSSMLNILKEIKNIEKQVLRLEEKAEDIRLRIKQKNAEKKAIKNYQEKIKKEKEIEDIKKETQLIDEIFNRNS
;
A
#
# COMPACT_ATOMS: atom_id res chain seq x y z
N MET A 1 -1.00 -14.68 -26.36
CA MET A 1 -0.37 -14.21 -25.10
C MET A 1 -0.71 -15.26 -24.05
N ASP A 2 0.26 -15.79 -23.31
CA ASP A 2 0.02 -16.78 -22.25
C ASP A 2 -1.01 -16.20 -21.26
N ILE A 3 -2.08 -16.95 -20.96
CA ILE A 3 -3.18 -16.49 -20.10
C ILE A 3 -2.62 -16.07 -18.72
N LEU A 4 -1.61 -16.79 -18.23
CA LEU A 4 -0.95 -16.51 -16.96
C LEU A 4 -0.15 -15.19 -16.99
N GLU A 5 0.45 -14.85 -18.13
CA GLU A 5 1.12 -13.56 -18.36
C GLU A 5 0.11 -12.39 -18.29
N GLY A 6 -1.09 -12.60 -18.82
CA GLY A 6 -2.19 -11.63 -18.71
C GLY A 6 -2.60 -11.37 -17.26
N PHE A 7 -2.70 -12.42 -16.44
CA PHE A 7 -2.98 -12.29 -15.01
C PHE A 7 -1.87 -11.54 -14.25
N ILE A 8 -0.61 -11.84 -14.55
CA ILE A 8 0.53 -11.13 -13.93
C ILE A 8 0.46 -9.64 -14.25
N LYS A 9 0.24 -9.26 -15.51
CA LYS A 9 0.13 -7.85 -15.91
C LYS A 9 -1.04 -7.14 -15.22
N LYS A 10 -2.18 -7.82 -15.08
CA LYS A 10 -3.34 -7.28 -14.35
C LYS A 10 -2.98 -7.02 -12.88
N LEU A 11 -2.36 -7.99 -12.20
CA LEU A 11 -1.92 -7.84 -10.81
C LEU A 11 -0.90 -6.71 -10.65
N GLU A 12 0.04 -6.56 -11.58
CA GLU A 12 1.00 -5.44 -11.58
C GLU A 12 0.32 -4.09 -11.66
N HIS A 13 -0.67 -3.96 -12.55
CA HIS A 13 -1.44 -2.73 -12.68
C HIS A 13 -2.21 -2.41 -11.39
N GLU A 14 -2.87 -3.40 -10.80
CA GLU A 14 -3.61 -3.24 -9.55
C GLU A 14 -2.69 -2.88 -8.37
N ILE A 15 -1.52 -3.55 -8.24
CA ILE A 15 -0.51 -3.22 -7.23
C ILE A 15 -0.02 -1.78 -7.39
N ASN A 16 0.24 -1.34 -8.63
CA ASN A 16 0.71 0.03 -8.88
C ASN A 16 -0.37 1.07 -8.54
N ARG A 17 -1.64 0.77 -8.85
CA ARG A 17 -2.76 1.63 -8.46
C ARG A 17 -2.86 1.76 -6.94
N GLU A 18 -2.77 0.63 -6.21
CA GLU A 18 -2.79 0.62 -4.76
C GLU A 18 -1.60 1.38 -4.15
N LYS A 19 -0.40 1.25 -4.72
CA LYS A 19 0.78 2.03 -4.30
C LYS A 19 0.57 3.53 -4.48
N ASN A 20 -0.03 3.95 -5.60
CA ASN A 20 -0.31 5.37 -5.84
C ASN A 20 -1.32 5.92 -4.83
N GLU A 21 -2.36 5.14 -4.50
CA GLU A 21 -3.31 5.50 -3.45
C GLU A 21 -2.63 5.60 -2.09
N LEU A 22 -1.76 4.64 -1.74
CA LEU A 22 -0.98 4.65 -0.50
C LEU A 22 -0.11 5.92 -0.39
N THR A 23 0.64 6.25 -1.44
CA THR A 23 1.46 7.47 -1.49
C THR A 23 0.62 8.72 -1.28
N SER A 24 -0.58 8.79 -1.88
CA SER A 24 -1.50 9.91 -1.69
C SER A 24 -1.96 10.05 -0.24
N ILE A 25 -2.29 8.93 0.40
CA ILE A 25 -2.71 8.91 1.81
C ILE A 25 -1.56 9.32 2.73
N GLU A 26 -0.35 8.81 2.47
CA GLU A 26 0.84 9.16 3.25
C GLU A 26 1.17 10.66 3.13
N HIS A 27 0.96 11.25 1.95
CA HIS A 27 1.08 12.69 1.75
C HIS A 27 0.03 13.48 2.55
N GLU A 28 -1.24 13.05 2.53
CA GLU A 28 -2.31 13.68 3.29
C GLU A 28 -2.05 13.62 4.80
N ILE A 29 -1.59 12.47 5.32
CA ILE A 29 -1.17 12.32 6.72
C ILE A 29 -0.05 13.31 7.06
N ALA A 30 0.95 13.47 6.18
CA ALA A 30 2.04 14.41 6.40
C ALA A 30 1.56 15.87 6.46
N GLN A 31 0.64 16.26 5.57
CA GLN A 31 0.04 17.59 5.59
C GLN A 31 -0.77 17.84 6.88
N LEU A 32 -1.56 16.86 7.31
CA LEU A 32 -2.32 16.92 8.56
C LEU A 32 -1.41 17.07 9.78
N LYS A 33 -0.33 16.29 9.86
CA LYS A 33 0.67 16.41 10.95
C LYS A 33 1.38 17.77 10.92
N ALA A 34 1.68 18.32 9.74
CA ALA A 34 2.22 19.66 9.63
C ALA A 34 1.24 20.74 10.13
N LYS A 35 -0.04 20.61 9.80
CA LYS A 35 -1.10 21.50 10.30
C LYS A 35 -1.28 21.37 11.82
N GLN A 36 -1.24 20.15 12.36
CA GLN A 36 -1.29 19.91 13.80
C GLN A 36 -0.14 20.64 14.52
N ASN A 37 1.08 20.54 13.98
CA ASN A 37 2.25 21.23 14.53
C ASN A 37 2.11 22.76 14.48
N SER A 38 1.53 23.33 13.41
CA SER A 38 1.30 24.77 13.34
C SER A 38 0.25 25.23 14.35
N LEU A 39 -0.80 24.43 14.57
CA LEU A 39 -1.80 24.68 15.61
C LEU A 39 -1.20 24.63 17.02
N PHE A 40 -0.33 23.66 17.33
CA PHE A 40 0.38 23.62 18.62
C PHE A 40 1.27 24.85 18.84
N LYS A 41 1.97 25.32 17.80
CA LYS A 41 2.74 26.57 17.88
C LYS A 41 1.84 27.77 18.17
N LYS A 42 0.70 27.87 17.47
CA LYS A 42 -0.27 28.94 17.69
C LYS A 42 -0.89 28.90 19.09
N TYR A 43 -1.18 27.69 19.60
CA TYR A 43 -1.62 27.48 20.96
C TYR A 43 -0.59 28.00 21.97
N SER A 44 0.68 27.60 21.82
CA SER A 44 1.77 28.01 22.70
C SER A 44 1.99 29.52 22.69
N GLN A 45 1.88 30.16 21.52
CA GLN A 45 1.96 31.62 21.38
C GLN A 45 0.81 32.33 22.10
N LEU A 46 -0.42 31.82 21.97
CA LEU A 46 -1.56 32.36 22.69
C LEU A 46 -1.43 32.16 24.19
N GLU A 47 -0.94 31.00 24.64
CA GLU A 47 -0.71 30.71 26.05
C GLU A 47 0.23 31.74 26.69
N GLN A 48 1.32 32.08 26.00
CA GLN A 48 2.35 33.02 26.45
C GLN A 48 1.93 34.50 26.34
N SER A 49 0.87 34.85 25.60
CA SER A 49 0.45 36.24 25.49
C SER A 49 -0.28 36.73 26.75
N GLU A 50 0.12 37.91 27.24
CA GLU A 50 -0.51 38.58 28.37
C GLU A 50 -1.68 39.45 27.89
N TYR A 51 -2.80 39.36 28.60
CA TYR A 51 -3.96 40.22 28.39
C TYR A 51 -4.42 40.77 29.72
N THR A 52 -4.68 42.07 29.76
CA THR A 52 -5.03 42.82 30.98
C THR A 52 -6.53 43.01 31.14
N ASP A 53 -7.31 42.88 30.06
CA ASP A 53 -8.77 43.02 30.09
C ASP A 53 -9.50 41.66 30.00
N LEU A 54 -10.68 41.61 30.63
CA LEU A 54 -11.49 40.40 30.76
C LEU A 54 -12.04 39.89 29.41
N LEU A 55 -12.27 40.79 28.45
CA LEU A 55 -12.79 40.44 27.13
C LEU A 55 -11.72 39.70 26.32
N SER A 56 -10.50 40.22 26.29
CA SER A 56 -9.35 39.59 25.65
C SER A 56 -9.01 38.23 26.24
N LEU A 57 -9.10 38.07 27.57
CA LEU A 57 -8.94 36.77 28.23
C LEU A 57 -9.99 35.75 27.79
N SER A 58 -11.25 36.15 27.69
CA SER A 58 -12.34 35.29 27.22
C SER A 58 -12.13 34.86 25.76
N LEU A 59 -11.70 35.79 24.89
CA LEU A 59 -11.38 35.51 23.49
C LEU A 59 -10.17 34.59 23.33
N LYS A 60 -9.13 34.78 24.15
CA LYS A 60 -7.96 33.88 24.23
C LYS A 60 -8.41 32.46 24.57
N ASN A 61 -9.16 32.29 25.66
CA ASN A 61 -9.65 30.98 26.08
C ASN A 61 -10.50 30.30 25.01
N SER A 62 -11.40 31.05 24.37
CA SER A 62 -12.22 30.53 23.27
C SER A 62 -11.38 30.08 22.08
N SER A 63 -10.38 30.88 21.71
CA SER A 63 -9.42 30.54 20.64
C SER A 63 -8.60 29.29 20.97
N MET A 64 -8.09 29.19 22.19
CA MET A 64 -7.33 28.02 22.66
C MET A 64 -8.18 26.74 22.63
N LEU A 65 -9.44 26.82 23.10
CA LEU A 65 -10.37 25.68 23.05
C LEU A 65 -10.68 25.25 21.61
N ASN A 66 -10.85 26.20 20.68
CA ASN A 66 -11.08 25.89 19.28
C ASN A 66 -9.86 25.21 18.64
N ILE A 67 -8.64 25.68 18.94
CA ILE A 67 -7.41 25.04 18.49
C ILE A 67 -7.33 23.60 18.99
N LEU A 68 -7.61 23.35 20.28
CA LEU A 68 -7.61 22.00 20.84
C LEU A 68 -8.65 21.08 20.17
N LYS A 69 -9.84 21.60 19.83
CA LYS A 69 -10.84 20.85 19.07
C LYS A 69 -10.35 20.50 17.68
N GLU A 70 -9.72 21.43 16.98
CA GLU A 70 -9.14 21.19 15.65
C GLU A 70 -8.04 20.13 15.70
N ILE A 71 -7.14 20.20 16.68
CA ILE A 71 -6.08 19.20 16.89
C ILE A 71 -6.69 17.81 17.09
N LYS A 72 -7.69 17.66 17.98
CA LYS A 72 -8.39 16.38 18.18
C LYS A 72 -9.09 15.87 16.92
N ASN A 73 -9.61 16.76 16.08
CA ASN A 73 -10.21 16.36 14.82
C ASN A 73 -9.15 15.86 13.82
N ILE A 74 -8.01 16.53 13.74
CA ILE A 74 -6.87 16.10 12.92
C ILE A 74 -6.38 14.72 13.37
N GLU A 75 -6.23 14.49 14.68
CA GLU A 75 -5.81 13.18 15.22
C GLU A 75 -6.75 12.05 14.78
N LYS A 76 -8.06 12.27 14.82
CA LYS A 76 -9.05 11.30 14.34
C LYS A 76 -8.95 11.06 12.84
N GLN A 77 -8.68 12.09 12.05
CA GLN A 77 -8.49 11.96 10.60
C GLN A 77 -7.22 11.18 10.28
N VAL A 78 -6.12 11.49 10.95
CA VAL A 78 -4.84 10.76 10.82
C VAL A 78 -5.04 9.28 11.16
N LEU A 79 -5.70 8.95 12.27
CA LEU A 79 -5.95 7.56 12.65
C LEU A 79 -6.69 6.79 11.55
N ARG A 80 -7.77 7.36 11.00
CA ARG A 80 -8.55 6.74 9.91
C ARG A 80 -7.73 6.55 8.64
N LEU A 81 -6.88 7.51 8.31
CA LEU A 81 -5.98 7.42 7.16
C LEU A 81 -4.89 6.36 7.38
N GLU A 82 -4.37 6.24 8.59
CA GLU A 82 -3.39 5.22 8.97
C GLU A 82 -4.00 3.80 8.90
N GLU A 83 -5.24 3.62 9.37
CA GLU A 83 -6.00 2.36 9.20
C GLU A 83 -6.19 2.02 7.71
N LYS A 84 -6.64 3.01 6.91
CA LYS A 84 -6.81 2.82 5.46
C LYS A 84 -5.49 2.49 4.75
N ALA A 85 -4.39 3.13 5.15
CA ALA A 85 -3.06 2.85 4.61
C ALA A 85 -2.64 1.41 4.90
N GLU A 86 -2.91 0.92 6.12
CA GLU A 86 -2.59 -0.45 6.49
C GLU A 86 -3.41 -1.48 5.70
N ASP A 87 -4.71 -1.24 5.50
CA ASP A 87 -5.54 -2.08 4.63
C ASP A 87 -4.99 -2.15 3.20
N ILE A 88 -4.54 -1.03 2.65
CA ILE A 88 -3.92 -0.99 1.32
C ILE A 88 -2.61 -1.79 1.29
N ARG A 89 -1.75 -1.65 2.32
CA ARG A 89 -0.51 -2.43 2.43
C ARG A 89 -0.79 -3.93 2.47
N LEU A 90 -1.83 -4.35 3.19
CA LEU A 90 -2.27 -5.74 3.23
C LEU A 90 -2.74 -6.24 1.85
N ARG A 91 -3.55 -5.44 1.12
CA ARG A 91 -3.96 -5.80 -0.25
C ARG A 91 -2.77 -5.93 -1.21
N ILE A 92 -1.81 -5.00 -1.16
CA ILE A 92 -0.59 -5.06 -1.96
C ILE A 92 0.18 -6.35 -1.63
N LYS A 93 0.30 -6.71 -0.35
CA LYS A 93 0.99 -7.93 0.09
C LYS A 93 0.30 -9.19 -0.46
N GLN A 94 -1.03 -9.25 -0.39
CA GLN A 94 -1.82 -10.36 -0.92
C GLN A 94 -1.64 -10.50 -2.44
N LYS A 95 -1.75 -9.42 -3.20
CA LYS A 95 -1.57 -9.42 -4.66
C LYS A 95 -0.15 -9.82 -5.06
N ASN A 96 0.87 -9.40 -4.32
CA ASN A 96 2.25 -9.84 -4.56
C ASN A 96 2.43 -11.34 -4.30
N ALA A 97 1.78 -11.89 -3.27
CA ALA A 97 1.79 -13.32 -3.00
C ALA A 97 1.10 -14.11 -4.13
N GLU A 98 -0.05 -13.63 -4.61
CA GLU A 98 -0.76 -14.21 -5.77
C GLU A 98 0.10 -14.19 -7.03
N LYS A 99 0.71 -13.04 -7.35
CA LYS A 99 1.65 -12.90 -8.47
C LYS A 99 2.80 -13.90 -8.37
N LYS A 100 3.37 -14.09 -7.17
CA LYS A 100 4.44 -15.07 -6.94
C LYS A 100 3.96 -16.51 -7.14
N ALA A 101 2.75 -16.84 -6.68
CA ALA A 101 2.17 -18.17 -6.88
C ALA A 101 1.96 -18.48 -8.37
N ILE A 102 1.48 -17.52 -9.15
CA ILE A 102 1.31 -17.67 -10.61
C ILE A 102 2.67 -17.92 -11.28
N LYS A 103 3.72 -17.18 -10.93
CA LYS A 103 5.07 -17.39 -11.46
C LYS A 103 5.60 -18.79 -11.16
N ASN A 104 5.46 -19.24 -9.92
CA ASN A 104 5.88 -20.59 -9.53
C ASN A 104 5.11 -21.67 -10.32
N TYR A 105 3.82 -21.44 -10.59
CA TYR A 105 3.00 -22.34 -11.39
C TYR A 105 3.45 -22.38 -12.86
N GLN A 106 3.77 -21.22 -13.46
CA GLN A 106 4.34 -21.15 -14.81
C GLN A 106 5.66 -21.94 -14.91
N GLU A 107 6.56 -21.78 -13.95
CA GLU A 107 7.82 -22.52 -13.90
C GLU A 107 7.59 -24.04 -13.79
N LYS A 108 6.60 -24.46 -12.99
CA LYS A 108 6.24 -25.87 -12.86
C LYS A 108 5.73 -26.46 -14.18
N ILE A 109 4.80 -25.78 -14.86
CA ILE A 109 4.30 -26.21 -16.17
C ILE A 109 5.44 -26.32 -17.18
N LYS A 110 6.36 -25.35 -17.18
CA LYS A 110 7.49 -25.35 -18.11
C LYS A 110 8.37 -26.59 -17.91
N LYS A 111 8.72 -26.90 -16.65
CA LYS A 111 9.49 -28.11 -16.31
C LYS A 111 8.76 -29.40 -16.68
N GLU A 112 7.45 -29.47 -16.45
CA GLU A 112 6.65 -30.65 -16.80
C GLU A 112 6.65 -30.90 -18.31
N LYS A 113 6.53 -29.85 -19.13
CA LYS A 113 6.65 -29.94 -20.59
C LYS A 113 8.03 -30.41 -21.04
N GLU A 114 9.10 -29.82 -20.49
CA GLU A 114 10.47 -30.23 -20.79
C GLU A 114 10.70 -31.73 -20.50
N ILE A 115 10.17 -32.24 -19.37
CA ILE A 115 10.23 -33.66 -19.03
C ILE A 115 9.41 -34.51 -20.01
N GLU A 116 8.24 -34.06 -20.42
CA GLU A 116 7.39 -34.78 -21.37
C GLU A 116 8.03 -34.88 -22.76
N ASP A 117 8.66 -33.80 -23.22
CA ASP A 117 9.35 -33.77 -24.51
C ASP A 117 10.56 -34.72 -24.50
N ILE A 118 11.38 -34.73 -23.44
CA ILE A 118 12.49 -35.68 -23.27
C ILE A 118 12.00 -37.13 -23.28
N LYS A 119 10.86 -37.42 -22.62
CA LYS A 119 10.28 -38.78 -22.61
C LYS A 119 9.86 -39.22 -24.01
N LYS A 120 9.24 -38.33 -24.79
CA LYS A 120 8.84 -38.61 -26.19
C LYS A 120 10.07 -38.87 -27.06
N GLU A 121 11.12 -38.06 -26.94
CA GLU A 121 12.38 -38.25 -27.67
C GLU A 121 13.04 -39.59 -27.32
N THR A 122 13.07 -39.95 -26.04
CA THR A 122 13.64 -41.22 -25.58
C THR A 122 12.87 -42.42 -26.14
N GLN A 123 11.53 -42.37 -26.11
CA GLN A 123 10.69 -43.43 -26.69
C GLN A 123 10.92 -43.60 -28.19
N LEU A 124 11.05 -42.50 -28.93
CA LEU A 124 11.35 -42.55 -30.36
C LEU A 124 12.72 -43.19 -30.64
N ILE A 125 13.74 -42.87 -29.84
CA ILE A 125 15.07 -43.49 -29.94
C ILE A 125 14.98 -45.00 -29.69
N ASP A 126 14.31 -45.42 -28.62
CA ASP A 126 14.13 -46.84 -28.29
C ASP A 126 13.40 -47.60 -29.41
N GLU A 127 12.36 -47.01 -30.00
CA GLU A 127 11.65 -47.59 -31.15
C GLU A 127 12.54 -47.73 -32.39
N ILE A 128 13.38 -46.72 -32.69
CA ILE A 128 14.33 -46.76 -33.82
C ILE A 128 15.37 -47.87 -33.60
N PHE A 129 15.94 -47.97 -32.40
CA PHE A 129 16.92 -49.00 -32.07
C PHE A 129 16.32 -50.42 -32.14
N ASN A 130 15.10 -50.62 -31.62
CA ASN A 130 14.43 -51.92 -31.65
C ASN A 130 13.96 -52.34 -33.05
N ARG A 131 13.80 -51.41 -34.02
CA ARG A 131 13.48 -51.76 -35.42
C ARG A 131 14.70 -52.12 -36.26
N ASN A 132 15.89 -51.73 -35.82
CA ASN A 132 17.16 -51.97 -36.52
C ASN A 132 17.97 -53.14 -35.91
N SER A 133 17.43 -53.80 -34.88
CA SER A 133 17.98 -54.99 -34.21
C SER A 133 17.20 -56.23 -34.60
#